data_AF-A0A545AQ20-F1
#
_entry.id   AF-A0A545AQ20-F1
#
_cell.length_a   1.000
_cell.length_b   1.000
_cell.length_c   1.000
_cell.angle_alpha   90.00
_cell.angle_beta   90.00
_cell.angle_gamma   90.00
#
_symmetry.space_group_name_H-M   'P 1'
#
loop_
_entity.id
_entity.type
_entity.pdbx_description
1 polymer ?
#
loop_
_entity_poly.entity_id
_entity_poly.type
_entity_poly.pdbx_seq_one_letter_code
_entity_poly.pdbx_strand_id
1 'polypeptide(L)'
;MAVRLRWRCSDPGCASRHWAHVSICTVCALPRGWIRLSLHVENAYELYPDAECDFTDVMIPAPPAQRCGEGWDEWAYTNVFVPFTGVGHTDGDSWYDVAITACTDPTLVGQTFDWGY
;
A
#
# COMPACT_ATOMS: atom_id res chain seq x y z
N MET A 1 -14.68 0.22 -36.13
CA MET A 1 -13.39 0.63 -35.54
C MET A 1 -13.26 -0.02 -34.17
N ALA A 2 -12.31 -0.94 -33.97
CA ALA A 2 -12.09 -1.57 -32.66
C ALA A 2 -11.18 -0.67 -31.81
N VAL A 3 -11.71 -0.10 -30.73
CA VAL A 3 -10.91 0.65 -29.76
C VAL A 3 -10.00 -0.34 -29.04
N ARG A 4 -8.71 -0.19 -29.28
CA ARG A 4 -7.66 -1.04 -28.73
C ARG A 4 -7.23 -0.47 -27.38
N LEU A 5 -7.86 -0.93 -26.31
CA LEU A 5 -7.56 -0.50 -24.93
C LEU A 5 -6.14 -0.95 -24.53
N ARG A 6 -5.35 -0.02 -24.00
CA ARG A 6 -4.02 -0.25 -23.42
C ARG A 6 -4.02 0.26 -21.99
N TRP A 7 -3.26 -0.39 -21.12
CA TRP A 7 -2.98 0.10 -19.77
C TRP A 7 -1.48 0.41 -19.63
N ARG A 8 -1.14 1.20 -18.62
CA ARG A 8 0.23 1.64 -18.33
C ARG A 8 0.68 0.99 -17.01
N CYS A 9 1.92 0.47 -16.92
CA CYS A 9 2.44 0.00 -15.62
C CYS A 9 2.31 1.16 -14.61
N SER A 10 1.87 0.83 -13.40
CA SER A 10 1.74 1.79 -12.29
C SER A 10 3.10 2.19 -11.71
N ASP A 11 4.18 1.52 -12.12
CA ASP A 11 5.55 1.86 -11.75
C ASP A 11 6.06 3.05 -12.59
N PRO A 12 6.50 4.14 -11.96
CA PRO A 12 6.93 5.37 -12.62
C PRO A 12 8.31 5.20 -13.27
N GLY A 13 9.13 4.25 -12.79
CA GLY A 13 10.33 3.77 -13.46
C GLY A 13 10.03 2.89 -14.67
N CYS A 14 8.81 2.35 -14.76
CA CYS A 14 8.35 1.51 -15.86
C CYS A 14 7.37 2.22 -16.79
N ALA A 15 7.88 2.91 -17.81
CA ALA A 15 7.05 3.62 -18.79
C ALA A 15 6.31 2.71 -19.80
N SER A 16 6.26 1.40 -19.57
CA SER A 16 5.73 0.44 -20.53
C SER A 16 4.20 0.52 -20.65
N ARG A 17 3.71 0.31 -21.87
CA ARG A 17 2.28 0.21 -22.18
C ARG A 17 1.99 -1.21 -22.63
N HIS A 18 0.98 -1.80 -22.01
CA HIS A 18 0.59 -3.17 -22.27
C HIS A 18 -0.81 -3.21 -22.87
N TRP A 19 -1.05 -4.23 -23.67
CA TRP A 19 -2.39 -4.51 -24.17
C TRP A 19 -3.32 -4.89 -23.02
N ALA A 20 -4.61 -4.59 -23.12
CA ALA A 20 -5.58 -4.90 -22.06
C ALA A 20 -5.65 -6.40 -21.67
N HIS A 21 -5.29 -7.32 -22.58
CA HIS A 21 -5.23 -8.75 -22.29
C HIS A 21 -3.98 -9.18 -21.49
N VAL A 22 -2.98 -8.32 -21.39
CA VAL A 22 -1.77 -8.57 -20.60
C VAL A 22 -2.05 -8.12 -19.18
N SER A 23 -2.11 -9.05 -18.22
CA SER A 23 -2.46 -8.73 -16.82
C SER A 23 -1.25 -8.37 -15.95
N ILE A 24 -0.04 -8.60 -16.44
CA ILE A 24 1.22 -8.34 -15.74
C ILE A 24 2.16 -7.55 -16.64
N CYS A 25 2.83 -6.54 -16.10
CA CYS A 25 3.87 -5.87 -16.84
C CYS A 25 5.08 -6.79 -17.00
N THR A 26 5.54 -7.00 -18.22
CA THR A 26 6.71 -7.85 -18.52
C THR A 26 8.06 -7.21 -18.17
N VAL A 27 8.06 -5.94 -17.73
CA VAL A 27 9.28 -5.19 -17.36
C VAL A 27 9.38 -5.07 -15.84
N CYS A 28 8.34 -4.52 -15.19
CA CYS A 28 8.27 -4.29 -13.74
C CYS A 28 7.71 -5.52 -12.98
N ALA A 29 7.24 -6.57 -13.68
CA ALA A 29 6.54 -7.74 -13.11
C ALA A 29 5.31 -7.39 -12.23
N LEU A 30 4.79 -6.15 -12.31
CA LEU A 30 3.63 -5.73 -11.53
C LEU A 30 2.33 -6.12 -12.24
N PRO A 31 1.39 -6.76 -11.54
CA PRO A 31 0.04 -6.94 -12.05
C PRO A 31 -0.65 -5.59 -12.25
N ARG A 32 -1.60 -5.54 -13.17
CA ARG A 32 -2.43 -4.35 -13.38
C ARG A 32 -3.21 -4.04 -12.11
N GLY A 33 -3.15 -2.79 -11.66
CA GLY A 33 -3.86 -2.35 -10.44
C GLY A 33 -3.14 -2.75 -9.14
N TRP A 34 -1.84 -3.01 -9.20
CA TRP A 34 -0.99 -3.24 -8.03
C TRP A 34 0.12 -2.20 -7.99
N ILE A 35 0.62 -1.94 -6.78
CA ILE A 35 1.75 -1.06 -6.50
C ILE A 35 2.76 -1.79 -5.63
N ARG A 36 4.02 -1.35 -5.69
CA ARG A 36 5.03 -1.71 -4.69
C ARG A 36 5.24 -0.56 -3.74
N LEU A 37 5.41 -0.87 -2.48
CA LEU A 37 5.71 0.12 -1.48
C LEU A 37 6.64 -0.44 -0.40
N SER A 38 7.23 0.47 0.35
CA SER A 38 7.99 0.19 1.55
C SER A 38 7.36 0.99 2.68
N LEU A 39 7.26 0.37 3.86
CA LEU A 39 6.58 0.89 5.02
C LEU A 39 7.56 0.90 6.20
N HIS A 40 7.43 1.92 7.02
CA HIS A 40 7.89 1.90 8.40
C HIS A 40 6.64 1.80 9.28
N VAL A 41 6.62 0.84 10.19
CA VAL A 41 5.49 0.59 11.08
C VAL A 41 5.96 0.73 12.52
N GLU A 42 5.27 1.56 13.28
CA GLU A 42 5.43 1.71 14.72
C GLU A 42 4.17 1.16 15.40
N ASN A 43 4.32 0.08 16.17
CA ASN A 43 3.24 -0.44 17.00
C ASN A 43 3.57 -0.12 18.45
N ALA A 44 2.66 0.50 19.17
CA ALA A 44 2.90 0.80 20.57
C ALA A 44 1.67 0.51 21.42
N TYR A 45 1.95 0.00 22.61
CA TYR A 45 1.05 -0.81 23.41
C TYR A 45 1.12 -0.35 24.87
N GLU A 46 -0.01 -0.05 25.50
CA GLU A 46 -0.08 0.49 26.88
C GLU A 46 0.79 -0.25 27.92
N LEU A 47 0.97 -1.58 27.75
CA LEU A 47 1.65 -2.45 28.72
C LEU A 47 2.88 -3.16 28.16
N TYR A 48 3.29 -2.84 26.93
CA TYR A 48 4.41 -3.50 26.26
C TYR A 48 5.34 -2.48 25.63
N PRO A 49 6.61 -2.82 25.43
CA PRO A 49 7.51 -1.97 24.65
C PRO A 49 6.99 -1.79 23.23
N ASP A 50 7.25 -0.60 22.70
CA ASP A 50 7.00 -0.27 21.31
C ASP A 50 7.79 -1.21 20.38
N ALA A 51 7.16 -1.59 19.28
CA ALA A 51 7.70 -2.49 18.28
C ALA A 51 7.70 -1.81 16.91
N GLU A 52 8.89 -1.53 16.42
CA GLU A 52 9.13 -0.96 15.09
C GLU A 52 9.47 -2.05 14.08
N CYS A 53 8.94 -1.94 12.86
CA CYS A 53 9.16 -2.87 11.77
C CYS A 53 9.26 -2.15 10.42
N ASP A 54 10.29 -2.47 9.64
CA ASP A 54 10.43 -2.01 8.26
C ASP A 54 10.03 -3.12 7.28
N PHE A 55 9.16 -2.77 6.33
CA PHE A 55 8.78 -3.62 5.22
C PHE A 55 9.29 -3.01 3.92
N THR A 56 9.97 -3.80 3.11
CA THR A 56 10.55 -3.34 1.83
C THR A 56 9.96 -4.08 0.65
N ASP A 57 9.66 -3.34 -0.43
CA ASP A 57 9.21 -3.87 -1.72
C ASP A 57 7.96 -4.77 -1.64
N VAL A 58 7.03 -4.45 -0.72
CA VAL A 58 5.77 -5.19 -0.57
C VAL A 58 4.80 -4.84 -1.69
N MET A 59 4.11 -5.86 -2.20
CA MET A 59 3.10 -5.69 -3.25
C MET A 59 1.70 -5.65 -2.63
N ILE A 60 0.95 -4.59 -2.92
CA ILE A 60 -0.45 -4.47 -2.54
C ILE A 60 -1.30 -3.96 -3.71
N PRO A 61 -2.63 -4.19 -3.68
CA PRO A 61 -3.55 -3.55 -4.61
C PRO A 61 -3.39 -2.03 -4.58
N ALA A 62 -3.42 -1.40 -5.76
CA ALA A 62 -3.40 0.05 -5.88
C ALA A 62 -4.63 0.63 -5.18
N PRO A 63 -4.49 1.79 -4.51
CA PRO A 63 -5.62 2.42 -3.84
C PRO A 63 -6.69 2.88 -4.84
N PRO A 64 -7.90 3.17 -4.35
CA PRO A 64 -8.89 3.88 -5.13
C PRO A 64 -8.32 5.21 -5.64
N ALA A 65 -8.84 5.67 -6.80
CA ALA A 65 -8.40 6.93 -7.41
C ALA A 65 -8.67 8.14 -6.50
N GLN A 66 -9.72 8.05 -5.67
CA GLN A 66 -10.05 9.03 -4.66
C GLN A 66 -9.46 8.59 -3.31
N ARG A 67 -8.62 9.45 -2.73
CA ARG A 67 -7.89 9.19 -1.47
C ARG A 67 -8.56 9.81 -0.26
N CYS A 68 -9.86 9.62 -0.17
CA CYS A 68 -10.64 10.07 0.98
C CYS A 68 -11.96 9.30 1.06
N GLY A 69 -12.50 9.25 2.28
CA GLY A 69 -13.76 8.58 2.57
C GLY A 69 -13.64 7.07 2.67
N GLU A 70 -14.79 6.42 2.81
CA GLU A 70 -14.91 5.00 3.19
C GLU A 70 -14.08 4.05 2.33
N GLY A 71 -14.05 4.24 1.01
CA GLY A 71 -13.26 3.36 0.13
C GLY A 71 -11.75 3.50 0.28
N TRP A 72 -11.26 4.67 0.68
CA TRP A 72 -9.84 4.87 1.01
C TRP A 72 -9.51 4.26 2.37
N ASP A 73 -10.37 4.48 3.36
CA ASP A 73 -10.19 3.95 4.71
C ASP A 73 -10.26 2.42 4.73
N GLU A 74 -11.22 1.82 4.00
CA GLU A 74 -11.34 0.37 3.83
C GLU A 74 -10.12 -0.22 3.11
N TRP A 75 -9.63 0.45 2.07
CA TRP A 75 -8.42 0.02 1.37
C TRP A 75 -7.20 0.06 2.29
N ALA A 76 -7.01 1.15 3.03
CA ALA A 76 -5.89 1.32 3.95
C ALA A 76 -5.96 0.29 5.08
N TYR A 77 -7.13 0.08 5.66
CA TYR A 77 -7.34 -0.95 6.69
C TYR A 77 -7.02 -2.35 6.16
N THR A 78 -7.56 -2.71 4.99
CA THR A 78 -7.41 -4.06 4.44
C THR A 78 -6.00 -4.37 3.95
N ASN A 79 -5.32 -3.39 3.35
CA ASN A 79 -4.07 -3.62 2.63
C ASN A 79 -2.83 -3.04 3.32
N VAL A 80 -3.00 -2.16 4.30
CA VAL A 80 -1.90 -1.55 5.07
C VAL A 80 -1.98 -1.97 6.53
N PHE A 81 -3.11 -1.77 7.21
CA PHE A 81 -3.24 -2.12 8.63
C PHE A 81 -3.16 -3.64 8.87
N VAL A 82 -4.19 -4.39 8.46
CA VAL A 82 -4.32 -5.84 8.73
C VAL A 82 -3.04 -6.67 8.45
N PRO A 83 -2.29 -6.44 7.34
CA PRO A 83 -1.09 -7.24 7.06
C PRO A 83 0.20 -6.78 7.77
N PHE A 84 0.29 -5.53 8.25
CA PHE A 84 1.57 -4.95 8.70
C PHE A 84 1.55 -4.42 10.14
N THR A 85 0.39 -4.16 10.73
CA THR A 85 0.23 -3.70 12.11
C THR A 85 -0.34 -4.78 13.02
N GLY A 86 -0.45 -4.51 14.31
CA GLY A 86 -1.15 -5.40 15.25
C GLY A 86 -0.38 -6.70 15.54
N VAL A 87 0.95 -6.68 15.37
CA VAL A 87 1.81 -7.83 15.62
C VAL A 87 1.91 -8.06 17.14
N GLY A 88 1.02 -8.89 17.67
CA GLY A 88 1.17 -9.53 18.98
C GLY A 88 0.15 -9.11 20.05
N HIS A 89 -0.40 -7.89 19.98
CA HIS A 89 -1.33 -7.36 20.98
C HIS A 89 -2.37 -6.45 20.31
N THR A 90 -3.65 -6.59 20.67
CA THR A 90 -4.75 -5.73 20.20
C THR A 90 -5.69 -5.30 21.33
N ASP A 91 -5.32 -5.60 22.59
CA ASP A 91 -6.09 -5.28 23.78
C ASP A 91 -5.44 -4.10 24.53
N GLY A 92 -6.28 -3.20 25.06
CA GLY A 92 -5.85 -1.99 25.77
C GLY A 92 -5.66 -0.78 24.85
N ASP A 93 -5.16 0.33 25.41
CA ASP A 93 -4.87 1.55 24.64
C ASP A 93 -3.63 1.28 23.76
N SER A 94 -3.87 0.98 22.48
CA SER A 94 -2.82 0.67 21.51
C SER A 94 -2.92 1.61 20.31
N TRP A 95 -1.77 2.04 19.81
CA TRP A 95 -1.65 2.93 18.66
C TRP A 95 -0.68 2.35 17.63
N TYR A 96 -1.01 2.54 16.37
CA TYR A 96 -0.35 1.94 15.21
C TYR A 96 -0.15 3.00 14.15
N ASP A 97 1.11 3.38 13.94
CA ASP A 97 1.49 4.36 12.93
C ASP A 97 2.20 3.65 11.78
N VAL A 98 1.77 3.93 10.56
CA VAL A 98 2.37 3.36 9.34
C VAL A 98 2.73 4.48 8.38
N ALA A 99 4.02 4.62 8.11
CA ALA A 99 4.56 5.58 7.16
C ALA A 99 4.98 4.90 5.86
N ILE A 100 4.48 5.40 4.71
CA ILE A 100 4.97 4.95 3.39
C ILE A 100 6.31 5.64 3.10
N THR A 101 7.40 4.89 3.17
CA THR A 101 8.76 5.39 2.97
C THR A 101 9.19 5.37 1.49
N ALA A 102 8.66 4.43 0.71
CA ALA A 102 8.83 4.39 -0.73
C ALA A 102 7.59 3.80 -1.39
N CYS A 103 7.24 4.26 -2.59
CA CYS A 103 6.15 3.67 -3.35
C CYS A 103 6.36 3.89 -4.84
N THR A 104 5.92 2.93 -5.64
CA THR A 104 5.77 3.11 -7.08
C THR A 104 4.80 4.25 -7.37
N ASP A 105 3.74 4.47 -6.61
CA ASP A 105 3.00 5.72 -6.73
C ASP A 105 3.69 6.81 -5.88
N PRO A 106 4.44 7.76 -6.47
CA PRO A 106 5.23 8.72 -5.71
C PRO A 106 4.36 9.65 -4.87
N THR A 107 3.07 9.78 -5.20
CA THR A 107 2.14 10.62 -4.44
C THR A 107 1.68 9.97 -3.13
N LEU A 108 2.01 8.70 -2.90
CA LEU A 108 1.81 8.00 -1.63
C LEU A 108 3.01 8.10 -0.70
N VAL A 109 4.19 8.47 -1.20
CA VAL A 109 5.40 8.59 -0.37
C VAL A 109 5.23 9.72 0.65
N GLY A 110 5.53 9.42 1.91
CA GLY A 110 5.37 10.34 3.04
C GLY A 110 3.95 10.39 3.59
N GLN A 111 3.00 9.62 3.07
CA GLN A 111 1.70 9.43 3.71
C GLN A 111 1.85 8.58 4.97
N THR A 112 1.17 8.99 6.03
CA THR A 112 1.07 8.27 7.29
C THR A 112 -0.36 7.85 7.53
N PHE A 113 -0.54 6.64 8.05
CA PHE A 113 -1.82 6.14 8.50
C PHE A 113 -1.71 5.82 9.99
N ASP A 114 -2.59 6.40 10.76
CA ASP A 114 -2.73 6.16 12.19
C ASP A 114 -3.99 5.34 12.47
N TRP A 115 -3.85 4.35 13.34
CA TRP A 115 -4.96 3.61 13.91
C TRP A 115 -4.73 3.44 15.40
N GLY A 116 -5.78 3.53 16.20
CA GLY A 116 -5.70 3.33 17.64
C GLY A 116 -7.05 3.47 18.31
N TYR A 117 -7.10 3.09 19.58
CA TYR A 117 -8.29 3.17 20.43
C TYR A 117 -8.09 4.15 21.57
#